data_AF-A0A833ER54-F1
#
_entry.id   AF-A0A833ER54-F1
#
_cell.length_a   1.000
_cell.length_b   1.000
_cell.length_c   1.000
_cell.angle_alpha   90.00
_cell.angle_beta   90.00
_cell.angle_gamma   90.00
#
_symmetry.space_group_name_H-M   'P 1'
#
loop_
_entity.id
_entity.type
_entity.pdbx_description
1 polymer ?
#
loop_
_entity_poly.entity_id
_entity_poly.type
_entity_poly.pdbx_seq_one_letter_code
_entity_poly.pdbx_strand_id
1 'polypeptide(L)'
;MRVKIYLLQALFVCLFIACESSTEPEIYDVHATIKTSETYEYHTGISGDEDGASIKTQAKNFEISDIVRNAGTKYEAVYRYKPKAGFVGTDYVELELKTGSDGASPPQNIKSVKISIEVTK
;
A
#
# COMPACT_ATOMS: atom_id res chain seq x y z
N MET A 1 -40.33 30.09 -42.77
CA MET A 1 -38.96 30.62 -42.58
C MET A 1 -38.15 29.57 -41.83
N ARG A 2 -37.32 28.78 -42.53
CA ARG A 2 -36.59 27.63 -41.96
C ARG A 2 -35.31 28.12 -41.29
N VAL A 3 -35.38 28.41 -40.00
CA VAL A 3 -34.20 28.71 -39.17
C VAL A 3 -33.31 27.46 -39.20
N LYS A 4 -32.08 27.63 -39.66
CA LYS A 4 -31.09 26.56 -39.85
C LYS A 4 -30.76 25.94 -38.48
N ILE A 5 -31.36 24.79 -38.20
CA ILE A 5 -31.18 23.97 -36.98
C ILE A 5 -29.74 23.46 -36.77
N TYR A 6 -28.86 23.62 -37.76
CA TYR A 6 -27.48 23.12 -37.74
C TYR A 6 -26.53 23.84 -36.77
N LEU A 7 -26.92 24.99 -36.20
CA LEU A 7 -26.05 25.73 -35.26
C LEU A 7 -26.11 25.20 -33.81
N LEU A 8 -27.08 24.35 -33.46
CA LEU A 8 -27.23 23.82 -32.11
C LEU A 8 -26.52 22.48 -31.88
N GLN A 9 -26.01 21.83 -32.93
CA GLN A 9 -25.33 20.52 -32.84
C GLN A 9 -23.82 20.62 -32.63
N ALA A 10 -23.22 21.81 -32.74
CA ALA A 10 -21.78 22.00 -32.56
C ALA A 10 -21.33 22.14 -31.08
N LEU A 11 -22.26 22.28 -30.14
CA LEU A 11 -21.95 22.53 -28.72
C LEU A 11 -21.89 21.25 -27.85
N PHE A 12 -22.24 20.08 -28.39
CA PHE A 12 -22.37 18.85 -27.60
C PHE A 12 -21.15 17.90 -27.68
N VAL A 13 -20.12 18.25 -28.46
CA VAL A 13 -19.00 17.33 -28.80
C VAL A 13 -17.75 17.53 -27.93
N CYS A 14 -17.74 18.48 -26.99
CA CYS A 14 -16.55 18.77 -26.16
C CYS A 14 -16.54 18.16 -24.75
N LEU A 15 -17.56 17.40 -24.33
CA LEU A 15 -17.69 16.93 -22.94
C LEU A 15 -17.03 15.57 -22.63
N PHE A 16 -16.29 14.95 -23.56
CA PHE A 16 -15.76 13.59 -23.38
C PHE A 16 -14.23 13.45 -23.37
N ILE A 17 -13.46 14.54 -23.23
CA ILE A 17 -11.98 14.45 -23.22
C ILE A 17 -11.35 15.02 -21.94
N ALA A 18 -11.98 14.76 -20.79
CA ALA A 18 -11.31 14.86 -19.50
C ALA A 18 -11.06 13.45 -18.95
N CYS A 19 -10.24 12.68 -19.67
CA CYS A 19 -9.63 11.48 -19.10
C CYS A 19 -8.34 11.95 -18.44
N GLU A 20 -8.40 12.33 -17.17
CA GLU A 20 -7.20 12.52 -16.36
C GLU A 20 -6.56 11.14 -16.19
N SER A 21 -5.39 10.93 -16.80
CA SER A 21 -4.66 9.67 -16.62
C SER A 21 -4.17 9.62 -15.19
N SER A 22 -4.94 8.99 -14.30
CA SER A 22 -4.46 8.70 -12.95
C SER A 22 -3.26 7.78 -13.07
N THR A 23 -2.07 8.30 -12.74
CA THR A 23 -0.89 7.47 -12.52
C THR A 23 -1.20 6.59 -11.32
N GLU A 24 -1.52 5.32 -11.55
CA GLU A 24 -1.67 4.38 -10.46
C GLU A 24 -0.33 4.33 -9.68
N PRO A 25 -0.37 4.37 -8.34
CA PRO A 25 0.85 4.30 -7.55
C PRO A 25 1.56 2.96 -7.81
N GLU A 26 2.88 3.01 -8.02
CA GLU A 26 3.70 1.81 -8.16
C GLU A 26 3.60 0.94 -6.90
N ILE A 27 3.15 -0.30 -7.05
CA ILE A 27 3.07 -1.30 -5.98
C ILE A 27 4.30 -2.20 -6.10
N TYR A 28 5.06 -2.32 -5.01
CA TYR A 28 6.19 -3.21 -4.92
C TYR A 28 5.77 -4.55 -4.31
N ASP A 29 5.80 -5.61 -5.11
CA ASP A 29 5.44 -6.96 -4.66
C ASP A 29 6.60 -7.67 -3.96
N VAL A 30 6.31 -8.23 -2.79
CA VAL A 30 7.22 -9.06 -2.00
C VAL A 30 6.53 -10.40 -1.76
N HIS A 31 7.27 -11.50 -1.93
CA HIS A 31 6.78 -12.84 -1.66
C HIS A 31 7.54 -13.47 -0.50
N ALA A 32 6.81 -14.09 0.42
CA ALA A 32 7.37 -14.84 1.54
C ALA A 32 6.67 -16.19 1.67
N THR A 33 7.45 -17.23 2.01
CA THR A 33 6.93 -18.54 2.36
C THR A 33 7.38 -18.86 3.79
N ILE A 34 6.43 -19.17 4.67
CA ILE A 34 6.69 -19.47 6.08
C ILE A 34 5.94 -20.72 6.53
N LYS A 35 6.31 -21.29 7.67
CA LYS A 35 5.57 -22.35 8.36
C LYS A 35 4.52 -21.79 9.30
N THR A 36 3.56 -22.62 9.67
CA THR A 36 2.46 -22.27 10.60
C THR A 36 2.92 -21.76 11.97
N SER A 37 4.11 -22.11 12.44
CA SER A 37 4.67 -21.69 13.74
C SER A 37 5.59 -20.48 13.66
N GLU A 38 5.92 -20.02 12.46
CA GLU A 38 6.92 -18.96 12.26
C GLU A 38 6.29 -17.57 12.34
N THR A 39 7.12 -16.60 12.74
CA THR A 39 6.81 -15.18 12.61
C THR A 39 7.69 -14.62 11.51
N TYR A 40 7.07 -14.06 10.47
CA TYR A 40 7.73 -13.34 9.40
C TYR A 40 7.97 -11.89 9.82
N GLU A 41 9.13 -11.35 9.49
CA GLU A 41 9.46 -9.94 9.66
C GLU A 41 9.89 -9.33 8.33
N TYR A 42 9.27 -8.20 7.98
CA TYR A 42 9.65 -7.38 6.84
C TYR A 42 10.24 -6.06 7.33
N HIS A 43 11.55 -5.92 7.09
CA HIS A 43 12.30 -4.70 7.36
C HIS A 43 12.04 -3.69 6.25
N THR A 44 11.36 -2.59 6.59
CA THR A 44 11.02 -1.56 5.60
C THR A 44 12.22 -0.70 5.22
N GLY A 45 13.30 -0.71 6.03
CA GLY A 45 14.44 0.20 5.90
C GLY A 45 14.15 1.63 6.33
N ILE A 46 12.92 1.94 6.77
CA ILE A 46 12.52 3.26 7.24
C ILE A 46 12.74 3.37 8.74
N SER A 47 13.43 4.43 9.18
CA SER A 47 13.80 4.66 10.58
C SER A 47 13.66 6.14 10.95
N GLY A 48 13.80 6.48 12.23
CA GLY A 48 13.53 7.84 12.72
C GLY A 48 12.04 8.11 12.95
N ASP A 49 11.73 9.32 13.42
CA ASP A 49 10.39 9.76 13.83
C ASP A 49 9.64 10.56 12.75
N GLU A 50 10.34 11.07 11.74
CA GLU A 50 9.78 11.86 10.63
C GLU A 50 9.13 10.97 9.55
N ASP A 51 9.70 9.81 9.26
CA ASP A 51 9.21 8.89 8.24
C ASP A 51 8.20 7.89 8.80
N GLY A 52 7.21 7.50 8.00
CA GLY A 52 6.05 6.72 8.40
C GLY A 52 5.89 5.38 7.69
N ALA A 53 5.28 4.41 8.39
CA ALA A 53 4.81 3.16 7.80
C ALA A 53 3.43 2.82 8.39
N SER A 54 2.47 2.46 7.54
CA SER A 54 1.13 2.08 7.96
C SER A 54 0.61 0.88 7.16
N ILE A 55 -0.33 0.14 7.74
CA ILE A 55 -1.04 -0.93 7.04
C ILE A 55 -2.23 -0.32 6.30
N LYS A 56 -2.25 -0.45 4.97
CA LYS A 56 -3.39 -0.04 4.11
C LYS A 56 -4.43 -1.14 4.02
N THR A 57 -3.97 -2.36 3.78
CA THR A 57 -4.82 -3.56 3.72
C THR A 57 -4.31 -4.55 4.74
N GLN A 58 -5.13 -4.83 5.75
CA GLN A 58 -4.81 -5.79 6.80
C GLN A 58 -4.90 -7.22 6.25
N ALA A 59 -3.94 -8.07 6.66
CA ALA A 59 -4.01 -9.51 6.46
C ALA A 59 -5.30 -10.10 7.08
N LYS A 60 -5.78 -11.26 6.60
CA LYS A 60 -7.06 -11.83 7.10
C LYS A 60 -6.86 -13.00 8.08
N ASN A 61 -5.73 -13.69 7.97
CA ASN A 61 -5.44 -14.96 8.64
C ASN A 61 -4.27 -14.85 9.61
N PHE A 62 -4.24 -13.77 10.39
CA PHE A 62 -3.15 -13.48 11.32
C PHE A 62 -3.52 -13.66 12.80
N GLU A 63 -2.54 -14.11 13.59
CA GLU A 63 -2.44 -13.90 15.03
C GLU A 63 -1.71 -12.58 15.31
N ILE A 64 -0.63 -12.29 14.56
CA ILE A 64 0.12 -11.03 14.60
C ILE A 64 0.13 -10.44 13.18
N SER A 65 -0.25 -9.18 13.06
CA SER A 65 -0.09 -8.39 11.83
C SER A 65 0.00 -6.92 12.25
N ASP A 66 1.20 -6.53 12.66
CA ASP A 66 1.48 -5.22 13.23
C ASP A 66 2.78 -4.63 12.68
N ILE A 67 2.95 -3.32 12.88
CA ILE A 67 4.21 -2.63 12.64
C ILE A 67 4.77 -2.27 14.01
N VAL A 68 6.00 -2.69 14.28
CA VAL A 68 6.73 -2.34 15.49
C VAL A 68 7.92 -1.46 15.19
N ARG A 69 8.30 -0.64 16.17
CA ARG A 69 9.50 0.19 16.15
C ARG A 69 10.25 0.00 17.45
N ASN A 70 11.57 -0.19 17.35
CA ASN A 70 12.42 -0.45 18.52
C ASN A 70 13.58 0.56 18.57
N ALA A 71 13.84 1.12 19.76
CA ALA A 71 14.95 2.05 19.97
C ALA A 71 16.33 1.41 19.63
N GLY A 72 16.49 0.10 19.85
CA GLY A 72 17.69 -0.66 19.51
C GLY A 72 17.98 -0.73 18.00
N THR A 73 16.96 -0.56 17.15
CA THR A 73 17.07 -0.50 15.69
C THR A 73 16.90 0.92 15.14
N LYS A 74 17.17 1.95 15.97
CA LYS A 74 16.94 3.36 15.63
C LYS A 74 15.49 3.67 15.19
N TYR A 75 14.54 2.99 15.82
CA TYR A 75 13.11 3.09 15.51
C TYR A 75 12.75 2.68 14.08
N GLU A 76 13.48 1.71 13.51
CA GLU A 76 13.08 1.11 12.23
C GLU A 76 11.65 0.56 12.31
N ALA A 77 10.82 0.88 11.32
CA ALA A 77 9.51 0.26 11.14
C ALA A 77 9.67 -1.15 10.57
N VAL A 78 9.35 -2.16 11.38
CA VAL A 78 9.35 -3.57 10.98
C VAL A 78 7.93 -4.08 11.01
N TYR A 79 7.45 -4.57 9.87
CA TYR A 79 6.16 -5.27 9.82
C TYR A 79 6.37 -6.72 10.26
N ARG A 80 5.47 -7.22 11.11
CA ARG A 80 5.51 -8.62 11.57
C ARG A 80 4.21 -9.32 11.22
N TYR A 81 4.33 -10.57 10.79
CA TYR A 81 3.21 -11.44 10.52
C TYR A 81 3.39 -12.80 11.18
N LYS A 82 2.37 -13.26 11.90
CA LYS A 82 2.24 -14.63 12.37
C LYS A 82 0.85 -15.13 11.98
N PRO A 83 0.72 -16.28 11.29
CA PRO A 83 -0.58 -16.79 10.90
C PRO A 83 -1.39 -17.25 12.12
N LYS A 84 -2.73 -17.27 11.99
CA LYS A 84 -3.61 -17.93 12.97
C LYS A 84 -3.20 -19.40 13.10
N ALA A 85 -3.30 -19.94 14.32
CA ALA A 85 -3.02 -21.34 14.56
C ALA A 85 -3.80 -22.26 13.60
N GLY A 86 -3.07 -23.15 12.90
CA GLY A 86 -3.63 -24.09 11.94
C GLY A 86 -3.95 -23.54 10.55
N PHE A 87 -3.71 -22.25 10.28
CA PHE A 87 -3.89 -21.70 8.95
C PHE A 87 -2.79 -22.19 7.99
N VAL A 88 -3.19 -22.72 6.83
CA VAL A 88 -2.33 -23.10 5.70
C VAL A 88 -2.99 -22.56 4.45
N GLY A 89 -2.23 -21.88 3.60
CA GLY A 89 -2.75 -21.17 2.43
C GLY A 89 -2.06 -19.84 2.22
N THR A 90 -2.67 -18.96 1.44
CA THR A 90 -2.11 -17.65 1.12
C THR A 90 -2.83 -16.53 1.88
N ASP A 91 -2.07 -15.53 2.29
CA ASP A 91 -2.56 -14.27 2.84
C ASP A 91 -1.77 -13.11 2.21
N TYR A 92 -2.23 -11.89 2.41
CA TYR A 92 -1.45 -10.73 2.00
C TYR A 92 -1.72 -9.52 2.89
N VAL A 93 -0.74 -8.64 2.94
CA VAL A 93 -0.86 -7.32 3.57
C VAL A 93 -0.37 -6.28 2.57
N GLU A 94 -0.95 -5.08 2.63
CA GLU A 94 -0.43 -3.93 1.89
C GLU A 94 0.00 -2.86 2.87
N LEU A 95 1.26 -2.43 2.75
CA LEU A 95 1.87 -1.38 3.54
C LEU A 95 1.96 -0.10 2.70
N GLU A 96 1.75 1.04 3.32
CA GLU A 96 2.10 2.35 2.79
C GLU A 96 3.30 2.88 3.56
N LEU A 97 4.37 3.17 2.83
CA LEU A 97 5.62 3.71 3.31
C LEU A 97 5.71 5.18 2.89
N LYS A 98 5.97 6.07 3.83
CA LYS A 98 6.02 7.53 3.63
C LYS A 98 7.38 8.04 4.06
N THR A 99 8.13 8.65 3.14
CA THR A 99 9.44 9.23 3.46
C THR A 99 9.63 10.64 2.92
N GLY A 100 10.64 11.34 3.44
CA GLY A 100 11.04 12.68 2.99
C GLY A 100 10.13 13.79 3.52
N SER A 101 9.52 13.58 4.69
CA SER A 101 8.96 14.67 5.49
C SER A 101 10.08 15.33 6.31
N ASP A 102 9.90 16.61 6.64
CA ASP A 102 10.73 17.37 7.58
C ASP A 102 10.04 17.53 8.94
N GLY A 103 9.01 16.73 9.21
CA GLY A 103 8.15 16.82 10.39
C GLY A 103 7.11 17.95 10.36
N ALA A 104 7.22 18.90 9.43
CA ALA A 104 6.29 20.03 9.28
C ALA A 104 5.47 19.96 7.98
N SER A 105 5.99 19.27 6.96
CA SER A 105 5.46 19.17 5.62
C SER A 105 5.01 17.74 5.29
N PRO A 106 4.06 17.55 4.36
CA PRO A 106 3.69 16.22 3.89
C PRO A 106 4.90 15.43 3.33
N PRO A 107 4.89 14.10 3.42
CA PRO A 107 5.95 13.26 2.85
C PRO A 107 6.00 13.43 1.33
N GLN A 108 7.22 13.47 0.79
CA GLN A 108 7.44 13.64 -0.65
C GLN A 108 7.44 12.31 -1.41
N ASN A 109 7.73 11.21 -0.72
CA ASN A 109 7.77 9.87 -1.33
C ASN A 109 6.74 8.98 -0.65
N ILE A 110 5.84 8.41 -1.44
CA ILE A 110 4.86 7.42 -0.98
C ILE A 110 5.08 6.15 -1.79
N LYS A 111 5.35 5.04 -1.11
CA LYS A 111 5.55 3.72 -1.72
C LYS A 111 4.54 2.73 -1.14
N SER A 112 3.88 1.99 -2.01
CA SER A 112 3.03 0.86 -1.61
C SER A 112 3.81 -0.44 -1.71
N VAL A 113 3.76 -1.27 -0.68
CA VAL A 113 4.37 -2.61 -0.67
C VAL A 113 3.30 -3.64 -0.43
N LYS A 114 3.15 -4.61 -1.34
CA LYS A 114 2.26 -5.75 -1.15
C LYS A 114 3.09 -6.96 -0.79
N ILE A 115 2.87 -7.51 0.40
CA ILE A 115 3.55 -8.70 0.86
C ILE A 115 2.58 -9.87 0.73
N SER A 116 2.82 -10.75 -0.22
CA SER A 116 2.09 -12.01 -0.41
C SER A 116 2.77 -13.11 0.38
N ILE A 117 2.02 -13.75 1.29
CA ILE A 117 2.55 -14.71 2.25
C ILE A 117 1.92 -16.07 1.98
N GLU A 118 2.75 -17.07 1.69
CA GLU A 118 2.35 -18.47 1.62
C GLU A 118 2.69 -19.17 2.94
N VAL A 119 1.68 -19.70 3.59
CA VAL A 119 1.81 -20.44 4.85
C VAL A 119 1.70 -21.93 4.57
N THR A 120 2.77 -22.64 4.92
CA THR A 120 2.92 -24.08 4.78
C THR A 120 2.96 -24.76 6.16
N LYS A 121 2.85 -26.10 6.19
CA LYS A 121 2.83 -26.86 7.45
C LYS A 121 4.15 -26.73 8.23
#